data_AF-A0A431TEA3-F1
#
_entry.id   AF-A0A431TEA3-F1
#
_cell.length_a   1.000
_cell.length_b   1.000
_cell.length_c   1.000
_cell.angle_alpha   90.00
_cell.angle_beta   90.00
_cell.angle_gamma   90.00
#
_symmetry.space_group_name_H-M   'P 1'
#
loop_
_entity.id
_entity.type
_entity.pdbx_description
1 polymer ?
#
loop_
_entity_poly.entity_id
_entity_poly.type
_entity_poly.pdbx_seq_one_letter_code
_entity_poly.pdbx_strand_id
1 'polypeptide(L)'
;MRHLAGSIGMSRAAAIALAAAMAGSFDAGAASIQIAPVRVVLQPGRPVASLTVTNDGASEIPMQAEVMSWSQKDGQDVYAPTREVLVNPAIFRIPPNGRQIVRLGLQVGALADAERSYRIFLRQLPRDKALPAADGGGGEAPGAGPELQTLLQLVLPIFVPPSTPAGTPSATWRLDAPVATSAPPSAPTLAVDNLGREHLQFTQVTVRQADGKELLRQRMSVYVLPRQGARLSVPLPSLPPGTSLQFEAQTDSDVPLPPVFLQVPGAAAVAR
;
A
#
# COMPACT_ATOMS: atom_id res chain seq x y z
N MET A 1 -24.13 82.49 -20.80
CA MET A 1 -22.77 83.00 -20.53
C MET A 1 -22.15 82.14 -19.44
N ARG A 2 -21.00 81.49 -19.74
CA ARG A 2 -19.90 81.07 -18.84
C ARG A 2 -20.22 80.01 -17.76
N HIS A 3 -19.65 78.80 -17.90
CA HIS A 3 -18.49 78.27 -17.14
C HIS A 3 -18.85 77.88 -15.68
N LEU A 4 -18.48 76.76 -15.07
CA LEU A 4 -17.21 76.03 -15.08
C LEU A 4 -17.40 74.61 -14.49
N ALA A 5 -16.50 73.72 -14.87
CA ALA A 5 -16.26 72.42 -14.28
C ALA A 5 -15.56 72.49 -12.89
N GLY A 6 -15.67 71.41 -12.11
CA GLY A 6 -14.59 70.93 -11.23
C GLY A 6 -14.91 70.69 -9.75
N SER A 7 -14.93 69.41 -9.34
CA SER A 7 -14.51 68.91 -8.01
C SER A 7 -14.26 67.40 -8.17
N ILE A 8 -13.01 66.90 -8.19
CA ILE A 8 -12.19 66.43 -7.04
C ILE A 8 -13.02 65.52 -6.12
N GLY A 9 -12.67 64.27 -5.81
CA GLY A 9 -11.50 63.44 -6.07
C GLY A 9 -11.64 62.11 -5.29
N MET A 10 -10.74 61.16 -5.60
CA MET A 10 -10.23 60.06 -4.75
C MET A 10 -11.22 59.25 -3.90
N SER A 11 -11.34 57.94 -4.19
CA SER A 11 -11.24 56.82 -3.22
C SER A 11 -11.67 55.48 -3.83
N ARG A 12 -10.83 54.90 -4.70
CA ARG A 12 -10.95 53.47 -5.10
C ARG A 12 -9.71 52.65 -4.76
N ALA A 13 -8.66 53.27 -4.22
CA ALA A 13 -7.39 52.61 -3.96
C ALA A 13 -7.27 51.96 -2.56
N ALA A 14 -8.22 52.21 -1.64
CA ALA A 14 -8.14 51.68 -0.27
C ALA A 14 -8.79 50.29 -0.07
N ALA A 15 -9.59 49.80 -1.03
CA ALA A 15 -10.31 48.54 -0.87
C ALA A 15 -9.54 47.29 -1.34
N ILE A 16 -8.39 47.46 -2.01
CA ILE A 16 -7.60 46.34 -2.54
C ILE A 16 -6.48 45.92 -1.56
N ALA A 17 -6.13 46.76 -0.58
CA ALA A 17 -5.04 46.49 0.36
C ALA A 17 -5.42 45.54 1.52
N LEU A 18 -6.71 45.26 1.77
CA LEU A 18 -7.14 44.45 2.91
C LEU A 18 -7.47 42.98 2.55
N ALA A 19 -7.56 42.64 1.26
CA ALA A 19 -7.84 41.27 0.82
C ALA A 19 -6.57 40.39 0.67
N ALA A 20 -5.36 40.99 0.74
CA ALA A 20 -4.10 40.28 0.54
C ALA A 20 -3.52 39.64 1.83
N ALA A 21 -4.15 39.82 2.99
CA ALA A 21 -3.59 39.39 4.28
C ALA A 21 -4.09 38.03 4.80
N MET A 22 -4.96 37.33 4.07
CA MET A 22 -5.58 36.06 4.51
C MET A 22 -5.19 34.85 3.64
N ALA A 23 -4.09 34.92 2.89
CA ALA A 23 -3.46 33.74 2.31
C ALA A 23 -2.48 33.14 3.34
N GLY A 24 -3.00 32.73 4.50
CA GLY A 24 -2.25 31.85 5.39
C GLY A 24 -2.10 30.50 4.68
N SER A 25 -0.89 30.17 4.25
CA SER A 25 -0.55 28.80 3.85
C SER A 25 -0.82 27.91 5.07
N PHE A 26 -1.92 27.17 5.04
CA PHE A 26 -2.08 26.03 5.93
C PHE A 26 -1.05 25.01 5.48
N ASP A 27 0.13 25.04 6.11
CA ASP A 27 1.07 23.94 6.02
C ASP A 27 0.42 22.78 6.77
N ALA A 28 -0.36 21.99 6.04
CA ALA A 28 -0.79 20.68 6.51
C ALA A 28 0.49 19.87 6.66
N GLY A 29 1.07 19.88 7.87
CA GLY A 29 2.30 19.19 8.22
C GLY A 29 2.13 17.69 8.07
N ALA A 30 2.18 17.21 6.83
CA ALA A 30 2.22 15.79 6.54
C ALA A 30 3.55 15.25 7.06
N ALA A 31 3.50 14.21 7.88
CA ALA A 31 4.69 13.46 8.25
C ALA A 31 5.34 12.89 6.98
N SER A 32 6.47 13.44 6.57
CA SER A 32 7.25 12.99 5.42
C SER A 32 8.21 11.88 5.85
N ILE A 33 7.67 10.67 6.00
CA ILE A 33 8.48 9.47 6.24
C ILE A 33 8.94 8.88 4.91
N GLN A 34 10.25 8.66 4.76
CA GLN A 34 10.83 7.85 3.69
C GLN A 34 11.34 6.51 4.23
N ILE A 35 11.26 5.48 3.40
CA ILE A 35 11.70 4.14 3.75
C ILE A 35 12.56 3.54 2.64
N ALA A 36 13.68 2.94 3.03
CA ALA A 36 14.52 2.14 2.14
C ALA A 36 15.08 0.89 2.84
N PRO A 37 14.98 -0.32 2.23
CA PRO A 37 14.24 -0.64 1.00
C PRO A 37 12.72 -0.80 1.25
N VAL A 38 11.91 -0.74 0.18
CA VAL A 38 10.45 -0.99 0.26
C VAL A 38 10.07 -2.47 0.24
N ARG A 39 11.06 -3.35 0.09
CA ARG A 39 10.94 -4.82 0.10
C ARG A 39 12.21 -5.38 0.73
N VAL A 40 12.05 -6.33 1.64
CA VAL A 40 13.17 -6.99 2.31
C VAL A 40 13.22 -8.44 1.90
N VAL A 41 14.42 -8.95 1.61
CA VAL A 41 14.66 -10.37 1.38
C VAL A 41 15.71 -10.84 2.40
N LEU A 42 15.35 -11.83 3.21
CA LEU A 42 16.24 -12.48 4.17
C LEU A 42 16.65 -13.83 3.61
N GLN A 43 17.93 -14.02 3.33
CA GLN A 43 18.42 -15.29 2.78
C GLN A 43 18.90 -16.20 3.92
N PRO A 44 18.80 -17.53 3.79
CA PRO A 44 19.37 -18.45 4.79
C PRO A 44 20.86 -18.20 5.06
N GLY A 45 21.65 -17.86 4.03
CA GLY A 45 23.07 -17.51 4.16
C GLY A 45 23.34 -16.06 4.57
N ARG A 46 22.34 -15.18 4.54
CA ARG A 46 22.40 -13.77 4.99
C ARG A 46 21.13 -13.45 5.78
N PRO A 47 21.04 -13.96 7.02
CA PRO A 47 19.81 -13.93 7.80
C PRO A 47 19.50 -12.55 8.39
N VAL A 48 20.21 -11.49 8.01
CA VAL A 48 20.06 -10.15 8.56
C VAL A 48 19.89 -9.13 7.44
N ALA A 49 18.97 -8.19 7.62
CA ALA A 49 18.80 -7.03 6.75
C ALA A 49 18.58 -5.76 7.58
N SER A 50 18.75 -4.61 6.93
CA SER A 50 18.51 -3.29 7.54
C SER A 50 17.48 -2.52 6.74
N LEU A 51 16.56 -1.88 7.44
CA LEU A 51 15.56 -0.96 6.93
C LEU A 51 15.85 0.43 7.49
N THR A 52 16.06 1.42 6.63
CA THR A 52 16.23 2.81 7.04
C THR A 52 14.90 3.53 6.94
N VAL A 53 14.50 4.16 8.03
CA VAL A 53 13.32 5.04 8.11
C VAL A 53 13.82 6.46 8.33
N THR A 54 13.52 7.36 7.40
CA THR A 54 13.93 8.76 7.45
C THR A 54 12.70 9.62 7.73
N ASN A 55 12.87 10.63 8.57
CA ASN A 55 11.87 11.66 8.85
C ASN A 55 12.34 12.96 8.22
N ASP A 56 11.75 13.36 7.10
CA ASP A 56 12.03 14.67 6.47
C ASP A 56 11.15 15.79 7.06
N GLY A 57 10.44 15.50 8.14
CA GLY A 57 9.54 16.41 8.81
C GLY A 57 10.26 17.28 9.85
N ALA A 58 9.57 18.33 10.29
CA ALA A 58 10.08 19.28 11.28
C ALA A 58 9.87 18.84 12.74
N SER A 59 9.18 17.72 12.99
CA SER A 59 8.88 17.21 14.32
C SER A 59 9.37 15.78 14.49
N GLU A 60 9.75 15.40 15.71
CA GLU A 60 10.13 14.03 16.01
C GLU A 60 8.94 13.06 15.84
N ILE A 61 9.20 11.86 15.33
CA ILE A 61 8.18 10.83 15.10
C ILE A 61 8.49 9.59 15.94
N PRO A 62 7.69 9.29 16.99
CA PRO A 62 7.78 8.03 17.70
C PRO A 62 7.14 6.91 16.87
N MET A 63 7.81 5.78 16.74
CA MET A 63 7.35 4.63 15.95
C MET A 63 7.53 3.31 16.70
N GLN A 64 6.68 2.35 16.35
CA GLN A 64 6.79 0.94 16.71
C GLN A 64 6.96 0.11 15.43
N ALA A 65 7.87 -0.86 15.48
CA ALA A 65 8.07 -1.88 14.46
C ALA A 65 7.66 -3.25 14.98
N GLU A 66 6.85 -3.98 14.21
CA GLU A 66 6.38 -5.33 14.52
C GLU A 66 6.42 -6.19 13.26
N VAL A 67 6.88 -7.45 13.37
CA VAL A 67 6.89 -8.40 12.25
C VAL A 67 5.86 -9.49 12.49
N MET A 68 5.05 -9.76 11.47
CA MET A 68 3.98 -10.76 11.49
C MET A 68 4.18 -11.75 10.34
N SER A 69 3.86 -13.04 10.56
CA SER A 69 3.74 -13.99 9.45
C SER A 69 2.56 -13.61 8.57
N TRP A 70 2.73 -13.77 7.27
CA TRP A 70 1.72 -13.41 6.28
C TRP A 70 1.31 -14.62 5.46
N SER A 71 0.01 -14.86 5.44
CA SER A 71 -0.66 -15.88 4.63
C SER A 71 -1.89 -15.27 3.96
N GLN A 72 -2.50 -16.02 3.06
CA GLN A 72 -3.71 -15.65 2.35
C GLN A 72 -4.74 -16.76 2.53
N LYS A 73 -5.93 -16.37 2.98
CA LYS A 73 -7.06 -17.27 3.15
C LYS A 73 -8.26 -16.67 2.46
N ASP A 74 -8.95 -17.46 1.65
CA ASP A 74 -10.12 -17.03 0.88
C ASP A 74 -9.86 -15.74 0.08
N GLY A 75 -8.63 -15.57 -0.44
CA GLY A 75 -8.21 -14.41 -1.22
C GLY A 75 -7.89 -13.15 -0.42
N GLN A 76 -7.82 -13.22 0.92
CA GLN A 76 -7.53 -12.09 1.80
C GLN A 76 -6.27 -12.33 2.61
N ASP A 77 -5.52 -11.25 2.88
CA ASP A 77 -4.32 -11.31 3.71
C ASP A 77 -4.67 -11.61 5.17
N VAL A 78 -3.95 -12.55 5.77
CA VAL A 78 -4.03 -12.96 7.16
C VAL A 78 -2.66 -12.79 7.81
N TYR A 79 -2.63 -12.07 8.93
CA TYR A 79 -1.42 -11.79 9.70
C TYR A 79 -1.48 -12.46 11.06
N ALA A 80 -0.38 -13.09 11.47
CA ALA A 80 -0.27 -13.72 12.79
C ALA A 80 1.09 -13.41 13.45
N PRO A 81 1.15 -13.36 14.80
CA PRO A 81 2.41 -13.17 15.51
C PRO A 81 3.44 -14.25 15.14
N THR A 82 4.70 -13.87 15.01
CA THR A 82 5.79 -14.80 14.68
C THR A 82 7.02 -14.55 15.55
N ARG A 83 7.84 -15.60 15.69
CA ARG A 83 9.19 -15.53 16.27
C ARG A 83 10.27 -15.85 15.23
N GLU A 84 9.88 -16.08 13.99
CA GLU A 84 10.81 -16.46 12.92
C GLU A 84 11.63 -15.28 12.42
N VAL A 85 11.10 -14.06 12.52
CA VAL A 85 11.81 -12.83 12.13
C VAL A 85 11.77 -11.84 13.28
N LEU A 86 12.94 -11.49 13.79
CA LEU A 86 13.13 -10.47 14.81
C LEU A 86 13.30 -9.09 14.21
N VAL A 87 12.89 -8.08 14.97
CA VAL A 87 13.05 -6.66 14.65
C VAL A 87 13.71 -5.91 15.81
N ASN A 88 14.69 -5.06 15.51
CA ASN A 88 15.42 -4.28 16.52
C ASN A 88 15.90 -2.93 15.95
N PRO A 89 15.58 -1.78 16.58
CA PRO A 89 14.69 -1.63 17.73
C PRO A 89 13.22 -1.82 17.35
N ALA A 90 12.43 -2.32 18.30
CA ALA A 90 10.97 -2.48 18.12
C ALA A 90 10.20 -1.19 18.44
N ILE A 91 10.76 -0.28 19.24
CA ILE A 91 10.20 1.05 19.52
C ILE A 91 11.34 2.05 19.47
N PHE A 92 11.13 3.17 18.78
CA PHE A 92 12.16 4.19 18.59
C PHE A 92 11.53 5.55 18.26
N ARG A 93 12.36 6.60 18.27
CA ARG A 93 12.00 7.95 17.86
C ARG A 93 12.90 8.36 16.69
N ILE A 94 12.33 9.02 15.69
CA ILE A 94 13.09 9.58 14.57
C ILE A 94 13.11 11.10 14.71
N PRO A 95 14.28 11.73 14.98
CA PRO A 95 14.39 13.18 15.09
C PRO A 95 13.93 13.90 13.80
N PRO A 96 13.61 15.20 13.88
CA PRO A 96 13.40 16.04 12.69
C PRO A 96 14.60 15.95 11.75
N ASN A 97 14.36 15.75 10.44
CA ASN A 97 15.40 15.54 9.43
C ASN A 97 16.36 14.37 9.74
N GLY A 98 15.95 13.48 10.65
CA GLY A 98 16.74 12.36 11.17
C GLY A 98 16.44 11.05 10.45
N ARG A 99 17.20 10.01 10.80
CA ARG A 99 16.98 8.64 10.31
C ARG A 99 17.16 7.62 11.42
N GLN A 100 16.40 6.53 11.35
CA GLN A 100 16.55 5.36 12.19
C GLN A 100 16.83 4.13 11.32
N ILE A 101 17.81 3.31 11.73
CA ILE A 101 18.02 1.99 11.15
C ILE A 101 17.30 0.94 12.01
N VAL A 102 16.40 0.19 11.40
CA VAL A 102 15.70 -0.97 11.96
C VAL A 102 16.34 -2.22 11.39
N ARG A 103 16.89 -3.07 12.25
CA ARG A 103 17.51 -4.34 11.88
C ARG A 103 16.49 -5.47 11.93
N LEU A 104 16.50 -6.31 10.92
CA LEU A 104 15.68 -7.50 10.79
C LEU A 104 16.57 -8.73 10.82
N GLY A 105 16.17 -9.77 11.56
CA GLY A 105 16.95 -11.01 11.70
C GLY A 105 16.08 -12.25 11.63
N LEU A 106 16.41 -13.18 10.74
CA LEU A 106 15.77 -14.49 10.62
C LEU A 106 16.29 -15.44 11.70
N GLN A 107 15.40 -15.96 12.55
CA GLN A 107 15.71 -16.84 13.69
C GLN A 107 15.60 -18.35 13.38
N VAL A 108 15.43 -18.74 12.12
CA VAL A 108 14.93 -20.10 11.82
C VAL A 108 16.01 -21.05 11.33
N GLY A 109 15.95 -22.28 11.85
CA GLY A 109 16.56 -23.48 11.29
C GLY A 109 15.57 -24.37 10.51
N ALA A 110 16.13 -25.24 9.67
CA ALA A 110 15.52 -26.11 8.65
C ALA A 110 15.09 -25.41 7.34
N LEU A 111 15.35 -26.13 6.24
CA LEU A 111 15.13 -25.71 4.85
C LEU A 111 13.64 -25.71 4.52
N ALA A 112 13.15 -24.64 3.89
CA ALA A 112 11.76 -24.55 3.42
C ALA A 112 11.67 -24.91 1.93
N ASP A 113 10.61 -25.64 1.58
CA ASP A 113 10.30 -25.98 0.19
C ASP A 113 9.63 -24.81 -0.53
N ALA A 114 8.83 -23.97 0.12
CA ALA A 114 8.33 -22.73 -0.45
C ALA A 114 8.92 -21.51 0.26
N GLU A 115 8.82 -20.36 -0.38
CA GLU A 115 9.09 -19.07 0.25
C GLU A 115 8.20 -18.89 1.49
N ARG A 116 8.78 -18.31 2.55
CA ARG A 116 8.00 -17.81 3.69
C ARG A 116 7.83 -16.31 3.59
N SER A 117 6.63 -15.84 3.87
CA SER A 117 6.24 -14.45 3.69
C SER A 117 5.85 -13.83 5.03
N TYR A 118 6.30 -12.60 5.23
CA TYR A 118 6.06 -11.82 6.44
C TYR A 118 5.76 -10.37 6.06
N ARG A 119 5.19 -9.62 7.00
CA ARG A 119 5.07 -8.15 6.91
C ARG A 119 5.71 -7.51 8.12
N ILE A 120 6.47 -6.44 7.90
CA ILE A 120 6.81 -5.48 8.96
C ILE A 120 5.79 -4.35 8.95
N PHE A 121 5.18 -4.11 10.10
CA PHE A 121 4.32 -2.99 10.40
C PHE A 121 5.13 -1.92 11.11
N LEU A 122 5.19 -0.73 10.54
CA LEU A 122 5.78 0.46 11.14
C LEU A 122 4.65 1.43 11.47
N ARG A 123 4.32 1.53 12.75
CA ARG A 123 3.20 2.33 13.26
C ARG A 123 3.72 3.55 14.00
N GLN A 124 3.27 4.73 13.62
CA GLN A 124 3.44 5.92 14.42
C GLN A 124 2.66 5.78 15.72
N LEU A 125 3.30 6.09 16.84
CA LEU A 125 2.65 6.10 18.15
C LEU A 125 2.03 7.48 18.42
N PRO A 126 0.90 7.55 19.13
CA PRO A 126 0.40 8.80 19.71
C PRO A 126 1.49 9.48 20.57
N ARG A 127 1.56 10.81 20.54
CA ARG A 127 2.62 11.59 21.24
C ARG A 127 2.62 11.37 22.75
N ASP A 128 1.43 11.17 23.34
CA ASP A 128 1.17 10.86 24.75
C ASP A 128 1.55 9.43 25.15
N LYS A 129 1.64 8.50 24.17
CA LYS A 129 2.01 7.09 24.40
C LYS A 129 3.47 6.77 24.05
N ALA A 130 4.25 7.77 23.67
CA ALA A 130 5.66 7.61 23.34
C ALA A 130 6.53 7.66 24.62
N LEU A 131 7.69 6.98 24.60
CA LEU A 131 8.66 6.92 25.73
C LEU A 131 8.90 8.33 26.33
N PRO A 132 9.10 8.52 27.65
CA PRO A 132 9.34 9.87 28.20
C PRO A 132 10.43 10.62 27.42
N ALA A 133 10.18 11.89 27.08
CA ALA A 133 11.19 12.73 26.45
C ALA A 133 12.44 12.78 27.34
N ALA A 134 13.64 12.81 26.73
CA ALA A 134 14.91 12.82 27.46
C ALA A 134 15.12 14.12 28.26
N ASP A 135 14.30 15.13 27.98
CA ASP A 135 14.23 16.45 28.59
C ASP A 135 12.80 16.68 29.13
N GLY A 136 12.67 16.79 30.45
CA GLY A 136 11.39 16.84 31.19
C GLY A 136 10.52 18.09 30.99
N GLY A 137 10.39 18.61 29.77
CA GLY A 137 9.62 19.79 29.42
C GLY A 137 8.20 19.47 28.92
N GLY A 138 7.40 18.76 29.70
CA GLY A 138 5.99 18.46 29.37
C GLY A 138 5.04 19.58 29.81
N GLY A 139 4.98 20.69 29.08
CA GLY A 139 3.96 21.73 29.26
C GLY A 139 2.90 21.65 28.17
N GLU A 140 1.68 21.24 28.52
CA GLU A 140 0.52 21.36 27.64
C GLU A 140 0.13 22.84 27.48
N ALA A 141 0.10 23.33 26.23
CA ALA A 141 -0.45 24.65 25.93
C ALA A 141 -1.98 24.58 25.97
N PRO A 142 -2.66 25.36 26.84
CA PRO A 142 -4.12 25.36 26.89
C PRO A 142 -4.68 26.17 25.71
N GLY A 143 -5.44 25.52 24.82
CA GLY A 143 -6.21 26.24 23.78
C GLY A 143 -6.34 25.58 22.40
N ALA A 144 -5.76 24.40 22.17
CA ALA A 144 -6.02 23.68 20.92
C ALA A 144 -7.45 23.11 20.97
N GLY A 145 -8.31 23.48 20.01
CA GLY A 145 -9.56 22.76 19.74
C GLY A 145 -9.28 21.28 19.42
N PRO A 146 -10.29 20.45 19.10
CA PRO A 146 -10.06 19.06 18.74
C PRO A 146 -9.11 18.96 17.54
N GLU A 147 -7.83 18.71 17.80
CA GLU A 147 -6.80 18.52 16.79
C GLU A 147 -6.95 17.09 16.28
N LEU A 148 -7.39 16.95 15.03
CA LEU A 148 -7.46 15.66 14.36
C LEU A 148 -6.03 15.13 14.16
N GLN A 149 -5.58 14.25 15.03
CA GLN A 149 -4.30 13.57 14.89
C GLN A 149 -4.46 12.33 14.02
N THR A 150 -3.87 12.35 12.83
CA THR A 150 -3.75 11.17 11.97
C THR A 150 -2.46 10.42 12.30
N LEU A 151 -2.54 9.09 12.45
CA LEU A 151 -1.38 8.25 12.72
C LEU A 151 -1.02 7.45 11.48
N LEU A 152 0.26 7.49 11.12
CA LEU A 152 0.79 6.74 9.99
C LEU A 152 1.01 5.26 10.34
N GLN A 153 0.62 4.36 9.44
CA GLN A 153 1.02 2.94 9.46
C GLN A 153 1.54 2.54 8.09
N LEU A 154 2.79 2.06 8.03
CA LEU A 154 3.43 1.55 6.83
C LEU A 154 3.60 0.03 6.96
N VAL A 155 3.34 -0.72 5.88
CA VAL A 155 3.38 -2.18 5.88
C VAL A 155 4.22 -2.67 4.71
N LEU A 156 5.37 -3.29 4.99
CA LEU A 156 6.32 -3.71 3.97
C LEU A 156 6.49 -5.23 3.97
N PRO A 157 6.68 -5.84 2.80
CA PRO A 157 6.91 -7.27 2.72
C PRO A 157 8.36 -7.65 3.09
N ILE A 158 8.46 -8.78 3.79
CA ILE A 158 9.71 -9.49 4.05
C ILE A 158 9.54 -10.90 3.50
N PHE A 159 10.47 -11.34 2.65
CA PHE A 159 10.46 -12.65 2.04
C PHE A 159 11.68 -13.47 2.43
N VAL A 160 11.48 -14.76 2.67
CA VAL A 160 12.53 -15.74 2.89
C VAL A 160 12.43 -16.78 1.78
N PRO A 161 13.30 -16.73 0.76
CA PRO A 161 13.22 -17.63 -0.40
C PRO A 161 13.32 -19.11 0.00
N PRO A 162 12.81 -20.03 -0.85
CA PRO A 162 13.00 -21.45 -0.66
C PRO A 162 14.49 -21.82 -0.68
N SER A 163 14.81 -22.97 -0.08
CA SER A 163 16.21 -23.42 0.04
C SER A 163 16.82 -23.97 -1.26
N THR A 164 15.98 -24.18 -2.27
CA THR A 164 16.37 -24.55 -3.63
C THR A 164 15.71 -23.58 -4.59
N PRO A 165 16.26 -23.36 -5.80
CA PRO A 165 15.61 -22.52 -6.81
C PRO A 165 14.13 -22.87 -7.00
N ALA A 166 13.27 -21.85 -7.02
CA ALA A 166 11.81 -22.00 -7.03
C ALA A 166 11.24 -22.54 -8.36
N GLY A 167 12.01 -22.46 -9.44
CA GLY A 167 11.59 -22.84 -10.79
C GLY A 167 10.80 -21.73 -11.48
N THR A 168 10.09 -22.10 -12.55
CA THR A 168 9.28 -21.18 -13.35
C THR A 168 8.01 -20.77 -12.60
N PRO A 169 7.60 -19.49 -12.61
CA PRO A 169 6.32 -19.07 -12.04
C PRO A 169 5.15 -19.79 -12.72
N SER A 170 4.12 -20.11 -11.94
CA SER A 170 2.92 -20.79 -12.42
C SER A 170 1.70 -20.33 -11.65
N ALA A 171 0.61 -20.03 -12.35
CA ALA A 171 -0.64 -19.61 -11.75
C ALA A 171 -1.85 -20.08 -12.56
N THR A 172 -2.95 -20.37 -11.87
CA THR A 172 -4.27 -20.60 -12.47
C THR A 172 -5.18 -19.41 -12.22
N TRP A 173 -6.06 -19.14 -13.16
CA TRP A 173 -6.89 -17.94 -13.19
C TRP A 173 -8.35 -18.33 -13.37
N ARG A 174 -9.24 -17.61 -12.70
CA ARG A 174 -10.69 -17.81 -12.81
C ARG A 174 -11.40 -16.48 -12.69
N LEU A 175 -12.35 -16.23 -13.58
CA LEU A 175 -13.20 -15.05 -13.49
C LEU A 175 -14.46 -15.42 -12.70
N ASP A 176 -14.57 -14.90 -11.49
CA ASP A 176 -15.73 -15.10 -10.62
C ASP A 176 -16.90 -14.24 -11.08
N ALA A 177 -18.10 -14.84 -11.07
CA ALA A 177 -19.32 -14.12 -11.38
C ALA A 177 -19.55 -12.99 -10.35
N PRO A 178 -20.08 -11.84 -10.77
CA PRO A 178 -20.62 -10.85 -9.85
C PRO A 178 -21.59 -11.51 -8.87
N VAL A 179 -21.46 -11.22 -7.58
CA VAL A 179 -22.48 -11.65 -6.62
C VAL A 179 -23.71 -10.77 -6.87
N ALA A 180 -24.84 -11.39 -7.21
CA ALA A 180 -26.11 -10.69 -7.35
C ALA A 180 -26.51 -10.12 -5.98
N THR A 181 -26.25 -8.83 -5.77
CA THR A 181 -26.66 -8.09 -4.57
C THR A 181 -27.66 -7.01 -4.97
N SER A 182 -28.40 -6.48 -4.00
CA SER A 182 -29.25 -5.29 -4.19
C SER A 182 -28.45 -4.00 -4.39
N ALA A 183 -27.11 -4.09 -4.40
CA ALA A 183 -26.18 -3.00 -4.68
C ALA A 183 -25.98 -2.86 -6.22
N PRO A 184 -25.37 -1.76 -6.71
CA PRO A 184 -24.98 -1.68 -8.12
C PRO A 184 -24.16 -2.91 -8.55
N PRO A 185 -24.30 -3.35 -9.82
CA PRO A 185 -23.62 -4.54 -10.32
C PRO A 185 -22.11 -4.46 -10.06
N SER A 186 -21.58 -5.42 -9.30
CA SER A 186 -20.14 -5.51 -9.06
C SER A 186 -19.44 -5.97 -10.34
N ALA A 187 -18.28 -5.39 -10.66
CA ALA A 187 -17.43 -5.94 -11.70
C ALA A 187 -17.06 -7.40 -11.38
N PRO A 188 -16.87 -8.27 -12.39
CA PRO A 188 -16.37 -9.62 -12.15
C PRO A 188 -15.02 -9.56 -11.45
N THR A 189 -14.77 -10.49 -10.53
CA THR A 189 -13.52 -10.53 -9.78
C THR A 189 -12.60 -11.59 -10.35
N LEU A 190 -11.32 -11.28 -10.57
CA LEU A 190 -10.35 -12.22 -11.11
C LEU A 190 -9.65 -12.92 -9.95
N ALA A 191 -9.97 -14.19 -9.73
CA ALA A 191 -9.27 -15.04 -8.79
C ALA A 191 -8.01 -15.62 -9.45
N VAL A 192 -6.90 -15.58 -8.71
CA VAL A 192 -5.62 -16.13 -9.14
C VAL A 192 -5.08 -17.02 -8.03
N ASP A 193 -4.72 -18.25 -8.37
CA ASP A 193 -4.03 -19.18 -7.48
C ASP A 193 -2.59 -19.36 -7.98
N ASN A 194 -1.63 -19.03 -7.14
CA ASN A 194 -0.21 -19.22 -7.44
C ASN A 194 0.18 -20.66 -7.12
N LEU A 195 0.56 -21.42 -8.15
CA LEU A 195 1.02 -22.81 -8.04
C LEU A 195 2.54 -22.90 -7.79
N GLY A 196 3.25 -21.78 -7.90
CA GLY A 196 4.68 -21.66 -7.70
C GLY A 196 5.13 -21.76 -6.23
N ARG A 197 6.45 -21.74 -6.05
CA ARG A 197 7.13 -21.83 -4.74
C ARG A 197 7.58 -20.47 -4.21
N GLU A 198 7.44 -19.41 -5.00
CA GLU A 198 7.68 -18.01 -4.63
C GLU A 198 6.42 -17.21 -4.91
N HIS A 199 6.27 -16.07 -4.24
CA HIS A 199 5.15 -15.17 -4.50
C HIS A 199 5.17 -14.61 -5.93
N LEU A 200 4.03 -14.08 -6.35
CA LEU A 200 3.90 -13.24 -7.53
C LEU A 200 3.36 -11.89 -7.09
N GLN A 201 4.07 -10.79 -7.36
CA GLN A 201 3.52 -9.45 -7.25
C GLN A 201 2.98 -9.00 -8.60
N PHE A 202 1.66 -9.01 -8.77
CA PHE A 202 1.00 -8.41 -9.92
C PHE A 202 1.16 -6.90 -9.90
N THR A 203 1.79 -6.36 -10.94
CA THR A 203 2.04 -4.92 -11.12
C THR A 203 1.13 -4.32 -12.18
N GLN A 204 0.68 -5.14 -13.13
CA GLN A 204 -0.30 -4.73 -14.14
C GLN A 204 -1.10 -5.94 -14.63
N VAL A 205 -2.39 -5.74 -14.89
CA VAL A 205 -3.24 -6.66 -15.66
C VAL A 205 -3.78 -5.92 -16.89
N THR A 206 -3.67 -6.57 -18.04
CA THR A 206 -4.25 -6.12 -19.31
C THR A 206 -5.31 -7.13 -19.73
N VAL A 207 -6.47 -6.63 -20.17
CA VAL A 207 -7.57 -7.47 -20.66
C VAL A 207 -7.93 -7.06 -22.07
N ARG A 208 -7.98 -8.02 -22.99
CA ARG A 208 -8.35 -7.84 -24.40
C ARG A 208 -9.52 -8.74 -24.79
N GLN A 209 -10.31 -8.31 -25.76
CA GLN A 209 -11.26 -9.19 -26.46
C GLN A 209 -10.55 -10.05 -27.50
N ALA A 210 -11.24 -11.08 -28.00
CA ALA A 210 -10.71 -11.98 -29.02
C ALA A 210 -10.32 -11.28 -30.35
N ASP A 211 -10.91 -10.12 -30.64
CA ASP A 211 -10.56 -9.27 -31.79
C ASP A 211 -9.30 -8.40 -31.56
N GLY A 212 -8.66 -8.52 -30.39
CA GLY A 212 -7.47 -7.78 -29.99
C GLY A 212 -7.75 -6.43 -29.31
N LYS A 213 -9.01 -5.99 -29.24
CA LYS A 213 -9.38 -4.72 -28.60
C LYS A 213 -9.04 -4.74 -27.12
N GLU A 214 -8.24 -3.77 -26.66
CA GLU A 214 -7.93 -3.56 -25.24
C GLU A 214 -9.16 -3.01 -24.52
N LEU A 215 -9.62 -3.70 -23.48
CA LEU A 215 -10.72 -3.27 -22.62
C LEU A 215 -10.24 -2.61 -21.35
N LEU A 216 -9.13 -3.09 -20.80
CA LEU A 216 -8.59 -2.65 -19.52
C LEU A 216 -7.07 -2.78 -19.52
N ARG A 217 -6.41 -1.79 -18.96
CA ARG A 217 -5.02 -1.86 -18.50
C ARG A 217 -4.95 -1.22 -17.13
N GLN A 218 -4.76 -2.03 -16.12
CA GLN A 218 -4.80 -1.59 -14.74
C GLN A 218 -3.49 -1.87 -14.05
N ARG A 219 -2.87 -0.82 -13.53
CA ARG A 219 -1.74 -0.94 -12.61
C ARG A 219 -2.25 -1.34 -11.24
N MET A 220 -1.51 -2.22 -10.57
CA MET A 220 -1.84 -2.71 -9.25
C MET A 220 -0.58 -3.08 -8.48
N SER A 221 -0.75 -3.47 -7.23
CA SER A 221 0.33 -4.00 -6.38
C SER A 221 -0.31 -5.06 -5.48
N VAL A 222 -0.61 -6.21 -6.07
CA VAL A 222 -1.27 -7.32 -5.38
C VAL A 222 -0.33 -8.51 -5.37
N TYR A 223 -0.13 -9.09 -4.20
CA TYR A 223 0.67 -10.29 -4.06
C TYR A 223 -0.22 -11.52 -4.05
N VAL A 224 0.26 -12.60 -4.67
CA VAL A 224 -0.29 -13.95 -4.55
C VAL A 224 0.82 -14.84 -4.00
N LEU A 225 0.66 -15.25 -2.74
CA LEU A 225 1.68 -16.00 -2.02
C LEU A 225 1.82 -17.44 -2.58
N PRO A 226 2.96 -18.11 -2.35
CA PRO A 226 3.18 -19.47 -2.85
C PRO A 226 2.06 -20.41 -2.43
N ARG A 227 1.54 -21.21 -3.38
CA ARG A 227 0.49 -22.21 -3.16
C ARG A 227 -0.80 -21.65 -2.55
N GLN A 228 -1.05 -20.37 -2.75
CA GLN A 228 -2.20 -19.65 -2.21
C GLN A 228 -2.85 -18.80 -3.30
N GLY A 229 -4.03 -18.26 -3.01
CA GLY A 229 -4.79 -17.47 -3.96
C GLY A 229 -5.15 -16.08 -3.45
N ALA A 230 -5.33 -15.15 -4.39
CA ALA A 230 -5.83 -13.79 -4.15
C ALA A 230 -6.90 -13.41 -5.17
N ARG A 231 -7.63 -12.34 -4.86
CA ARG A 231 -8.59 -11.73 -5.77
C ARG A 231 -8.08 -10.39 -6.29
N LEU A 232 -8.04 -10.25 -7.61
CA LEU A 232 -7.67 -9.03 -8.31
C LEU A 232 -8.95 -8.29 -8.73
N SER A 233 -9.03 -7.02 -8.36
CA SER A 233 -10.11 -6.14 -8.83
C SER A 233 -9.81 -5.68 -10.25
N VAL A 234 -10.63 -6.12 -11.21
CA VAL A 234 -10.54 -5.77 -12.64
C VAL A 234 -11.88 -5.19 -13.10
N PRO A 235 -12.07 -3.86 -13.07
CA PRO A 235 -13.33 -3.24 -13.43
C PRO A 235 -13.51 -3.29 -14.96
N LEU A 236 -14.13 -4.38 -15.42
CA LEU A 236 -14.48 -4.56 -16.83
C LEU A 236 -15.82 -3.89 -17.15
N PRO A 237 -16.02 -3.43 -18.40
CA PRO A 237 -17.35 -3.03 -18.87
C PRO A 237 -18.31 -4.23 -18.83
N SER A 238 -19.62 -3.96 -18.84
CA SER A 238 -20.62 -5.02 -18.96
C SER A 238 -20.46 -5.73 -20.31
N LEU A 239 -20.25 -7.05 -20.27
CA LEU A 239 -20.04 -7.89 -21.45
C LEU A 239 -21.02 -9.08 -21.43
N PRO A 240 -21.43 -9.60 -22.60
CA PRO A 240 -22.27 -10.79 -22.66
C PRO A 240 -21.57 -12.01 -22.01
N PRO A 241 -22.31 -12.86 -21.26
CA PRO A 241 -21.79 -14.15 -20.83
C PRO A 241 -21.26 -14.99 -21.99
N GLY A 242 -20.17 -15.72 -21.79
CA GLY A 242 -19.49 -16.48 -22.85
C GLY A 242 -18.66 -15.62 -23.82
N THR A 243 -18.47 -14.33 -23.52
CA THR A 243 -17.45 -13.52 -24.21
C THR A 243 -16.07 -14.00 -23.81
N SER A 244 -15.24 -14.38 -24.80
CA SER A 244 -13.85 -14.77 -24.57
C SER A 244 -12.97 -13.55 -24.36
N LEU A 245 -12.21 -13.55 -23.27
CA LEU A 245 -11.29 -12.49 -22.88
C LEU A 245 -9.88 -13.06 -22.70
N GLN A 246 -8.90 -12.37 -23.26
CA GLN A 246 -7.48 -12.64 -23.03
C GLN A 246 -7.00 -11.78 -21.87
N PHE A 247 -6.44 -12.41 -20.85
CA PHE A 247 -5.79 -11.77 -19.71
C PHE A 247 -4.29 -11.93 -19.82
N GLU A 248 -3.58 -10.83 -19.66
CA GLU A 248 -2.12 -10.77 -19.59
C GLU A 248 -1.74 -10.06 -18.30
N ALA A 249 -0.63 -10.47 -17.69
CA ALA A 249 -0.14 -9.85 -16.48
C ALA A 249 1.35 -9.58 -16.53
N GLN A 250 1.72 -8.45 -15.92
CA GLN A 250 3.09 -8.16 -15.54
C GLN A 250 3.24 -8.45 -14.05
N THR A 251 4.30 -9.16 -13.72
CA THR A 251 4.67 -9.52 -12.35
C THR A 251 6.06 -8.98 -12.00
N ASP A 252 6.50 -9.15 -10.76
CA ASP A 252 7.88 -8.91 -10.34
C ASP A 252 8.87 -10.00 -10.77
N SER A 253 8.38 -11.15 -11.26
CA SER A 253 9.20 -12.16 -11.92
C SER A 253 9.68 -11.71 -13.30
N ASP A 254 10.96 -11.94 -13.60
CA ASP A 254 11.57 -11.75 -14.93
C ASP A 254 11.02 -12.73 -15.98
N VAL A 255 10.50 -13.87 -15.53
CA VAL A 255 9.84 -14.85 -16.40
C VAL A 255 8.34 -14.51 -16.45
N PRO A 256 7.78 -14.20 -17.64
CA PRO A 256 6.38 -13.82 -17.77
C PRO A 256 5.45 -15.01 -17.56
N LEU A 257 4.26 -14.74 -17.01
CA LEU A 257 3.15 -15.69 -17.06
C LEU A 257 2.56 -15.72 -18.48
N PRO A 258 2.17 -16.89 -18.98
CA PRO A 258 1.50 -16.97 -20.27
C PRO A 258 0.14 -16.25 -20.23
N PRO A 259 -0.31 -15.64 -21.35
CA PRO A 259 -1.67 -15.14 -21.44
C PRO A 259 -2.69 -16.26 -21.20
N VAL A 260 -3.80 -15.93 -20.54
CA VAL A 260 -4.89 -16.87 -20.29
C VAL A 260 -6.19 -16.39 -20.94
N PHE A 261 -6.96 -17.31 -21.48
CA PHE A 261 -8.26 -17.02 -22.08
C PHE A 261 -9.36 -17.49 -21.13
N LEU A 262 -10.18 -16.56 -20.66
CA LEU A 262 -11.29 -16.82 -19.75
C LEU A 262 -12.60 -16.33 -20.37
N GLN A 263 -13.68 -17.03 -20.09
CA GLN A 263 -15.01 -16.64 -20.52
C GLN A 263 -15.67 -15.77 -19.46
N VAL A 264 -16.38 -14.72 -19.87
CA VAL A 264 -17.26 -13.96 -18.97
C VAL A 264 -18.30 -14.92 -18.39
N PRO A 265 -18.37 -15.09 -17.05
CA PRO A 265 -19.31 -16.01 -16.44
C PRO A 265 -20.76 -15.53 -16.64
N GLY A 266 -21.70 -16.47 -16.70
CA GLY A 266 -23.12 -16.16 -16.53
C GLY A 266 -23.43 -15.74 -15.08
N ALA A 267 -24.58 -15.11 -14.86
CA ALA A 267 -25.03 -14.80 -13.51
C ALA A 267 -25.15 -16.11 -12.69
N ALA A 268 -24.55 -16.15 -11.50
CA ALA A 268 -24.75 -17.27 -10.59
C ALA A 268 -26.23 -17.29 -10.17
N ALA A 269 -26.90 -18.42 -10.39
CA ALA A 269 -28.27 -18.60 -9.90
C ALA A 269 -28.25 -18.49 -8.36
N VAL A 270 -29.07 -17.60 -7.79
CA VAL A 270 -29.28 -17.56 -6.35
C VAL A 270 -29.98 -18.86 -5.97
N ALA A 271 -29.28 -19.75 -5.27
CA ALA A 271 -29.92 -20.91 -4.67
C ALA A 271 -31.01 -20.42 -3.72
N ARG A 272 -32.26 -20.81 -3.99
CA ARG A 272 -33.43 -20.54 -3.14
C ARG A 272 -33.42 -21.42 -1.90
#